data_AF-A0A950AMN0-F1
#
_entry.id   AF-A0A950AMN0-F1
#
_cell.length_a   1.000
_cell.length_b   1.000
_cell.length_c   1.000
_cell.angle_alpha   90.00
_cell.angle_beta   90.00
_cell.angle_gamma   90.00
#
_symmetry.space_group_name_H-M   'P 1'
#
loop_
_entity.id
_entity.type
_entity.pdbx_description
1 polymer ?
#
loop_
_entity_poly.entity_id
_entity_poly.type
_entity_poly.pdbx_seq_one_letter_code
_entity_poly.pdbx_strand_id
1 'polypeptide(L)'
;MDVLCVGMYRACSTWQYEVIAHLLERHRDGQRLGYVSGAQYDELARRGRSRPGWRVLKSHEGHRGFAKALAEGRAMAIYGYRDIRDVVFSLMHKRGATFEQLLRQGMIHQILVNDRYWSKRPCVLTQRYEVMITDPVAGVMELASALDLAISDAEAAEVAAEYSFQT
;
A
#
# COMPACT_ATOMS: atom_id res chain seq x y z
N MET A 1 -5.22 -3.46 15.05
CA MET A 1 -4.66 -2.46 14.12
C MET A 1 -4.82 -2.97 12.69
N ASP A 2 -5.21 -2.11 11.76
CA ASP A 2 -5.21 -2.42 10.32
C ASP A 2 -4.12 -1.60 9.60
N VAL A 3 -3.42 -2.21 8.65
CA VAL A 3 -2.43 -1.54 7.80
C VAL A 3 -2.98 -1.50 6.38
N LEU A 4 -3.23 -0.28 5.90
CA LEU A 4 -3.79 -0.01 4.60
C LEU A 4 -2.64 0.23 3.62
N CYS A 5 -2.28 -0.77 2.83
CA CYS A 5 -1.34 -0.62 1.73
C CYS A 5 -2.06 0.02 0.55
N VAL A 6 -1.87 1.32 0.44
CA VAL A 6 -2.59 2.18 -0.48
C VAL A 6 -1.58 2.82 -1.43
N GLY A 7 -2.07 3.36 -2.53
CA GLY A 7 -1.12 3.85 -3.50
C GLY A 7 -1.75 4.32 -4.77
N MET A 8 -1.03 5.22 -5.40
CA MET A 8 -1.17 5.48 -6.80
C MET A 8 -1.10 4.14 -7.55
N TYR A 9 -1.94 3.94 -8.56
CA TYR A 9 -1.84 2.73 -9.37
C TYR A 9 -0.39 2.61 -9.88
N ARG A 10 0.14 1.38 -9.88
CA ARG A 10 1.47 1.08 -10.44
C ARG A 10 2.66 1.76 -9.71
N ALA A 11 2.46 2.24 -8.48
CA ALA A 11 3.50 2.79 -7.63
C ALA A 11 3.80 1.86 -6.44
N CYS A 12 4.25 0.63 -6.70
CA CYS A 12 4.69 -0.39 -5.73
C CYS A 12 3.74 -0.85 -4.60
N SER A 13 2.46 -0.46 -4.56
CA SER A 13 1.57 -0.91 -3.48
C SER A 13 1.37 -2.43 -3.37
N THR A 14 1.73 -3.22 -4.40
CA THR A 14 1.87 -4.68 -4.24
C THR A 14 3.08 -5.02 -3.38
N TRP A 15 4.25 -4.48 -3.68
CA TRP A 15 5.49 -4.75 -2.95
C TRP A 15 5.35 -4.35 -1.48
N GLN A 16 4.82 -3.16 -1.19
CA GLN A 16 4.55 -2.71 0.18
C GLN A 16 3.59 -3.67 0.91
N TYR A 17 2.54 -4.14 0.22
CA TYR A 17 1.59 -5.10 0.79
C TYR A 17 2.26 -6.43 1.15
N GLU A 18 3.07 -7.00 0.24
CA GLU A 18 3.75 -8.28 0.50
C GLU A 18 4.79 -8.17 1.63
N VAL A 19 5.61 -7.10 1.63
CA VAL A 19 6.61 -6.84 2.68
C VAL A 19 5.94 -6.68 4.05
N ILE A 20 4.92 -5.83 4.16
CA ILE A 20 4.23 -5.60 5.43
C ILE A 20 3.54 -6.86 5.91
N ALA A 21 2.93 -7.61 4.99
CA ALA A 21 2.32 -8.87 5.33
C ALA A 21 3.33 -9.85 5.91
N HIS A 22 4.49 -10.01 5.27
CA HIS A 22 5.59 -10.83 5.76
C HIS A 22 6.01 -10.40 7.18
N LEU A 23 6.29 -9.11 7.38
CA LEU A 23 6.74 -8.59 8.67
C LEU A 23 5.69 -8.82 9.77
N LEU A 24 4.41 -8.59 9.49
CA LEU A 24 3.35 -8.76 10.48
C LEU A 24 3.07 -10.24 10.79
N GLU A 25 3.09 -11.12 9.79
CA GLU A 25 2.95 -12.56 9.98
C GLU A 25 4.09 -13.11 10.85
N ARG A 26 5.32 -12.68 10.59
CA ARG A 26 6.52 -13.11 11.32
C ARG A 26 6.56 -12.59 12.76
N HIS A 27 6.17 -11.34 13.00
CA HIS A 27 6.43 -10.67 14.29
C HIS A 27 5.19 -10.38 15.14
N ARG A 28 3.98 -10.41 14.57
CA ARG A 28 2.76 -9.91 15.23
C ARG A 28 1.50 -10.77 15.00
N ASP A 29 1.66 -12.02 14.55
CA ASP A 29 0.55 -12.92 14.18
C ASP A 29 -0.45 -12.21 13.24
N GLY A 30 0.10 -11.52 12.24
CA GLY A 30 -0.66 -10.69 11.30
C GLY A 30 -1.47 -11.51 10.29
N GLN A 31 -2.55 -10.92 9.79
CA GLN A 31 -3.39 -11.53 8.77
C GLN A 31 -3.39 -10.74 7.45
N ARG A 32 -3.15 -11.42 6.33
CA ARG A 32 -3.40 -10.94 4.97
C ARG A 32 -4.89 -10.94 4.62
N LEU A 33 -5.42 -9.79 4.18
CA LEU A 33 -6.79 -9.68 3.68
C LEU A 33 -6.87 -9.55 2.15
N GLY A 34 -5.74 -9.36 1.46
CA GLY A 34 -5.72 -9.13 0.03
C GLY A 34 -6.28 -7.76 -0.36
N TYR A 35 -6.87 -7.68 -1.55
CA TYR A 35 -7.53 -6.47 -2.01
C TYR A 35 -8.87 -6.28 -1.31
N VAL A 36 -9.07 -5.11 -0.71
CA VAL A 36 -10.30 -4.75 0.00
C VAL A 36 -10.79 -3.39 -0.50
N SER A 37 -11.99 -3.38 -1.07
CA SER A 37 -12.68 -2.13 -1.41
C SER A 37 -13.18 -1.41 -0.16
N GLY A 38 -13.47 -0.12 -0.26
CA GLY A 38 -14.05 0.67 0.81
C GLY A 38 -15.37 0.10 1.32
N ALA A 39 -16.21 -0.42 0.43
CA ALA A 39 -17.46 -1.07 0.80
C ALA A 39 -17.23 -2.38 1.58
N GLN A 40 -16.27 -3.20 1.14
CA GLN A 40 -15.87 -4.41 1.86
C GLN A 40 -15.26 -4.07 3.22
N TYR A 41 -14.51 -2.97 3.32
CA TYR A 41 -13.96 -2.51 4.58
C TYR A 41 -15.04 -2.09 5.59
N ASP A 42 -16.08 -1.37 5.14
CA ASP A 42 -17.23 -1.03 5.98
C ASP A 42 -17.98 -2.30 6.44
N GLU A 43 -18.07 -3.32 5.59
CA GLU A 43 -18.66 -4.61 5.98
C GLU A 43 -17.81 -5.35 7.02
N LEU A 44 -16.49 -5.39 6.85
CA LEU A 44 -15.56 -5.96 7.83
C LEU A 44 -15.65 -5.22 9.18
N ALA A 45 -15.84 -3.90 9.16
CA ALA A 45 -16.02 -3.12 10.37
C ALA A 45 -17.36 -3.46 11.07
N ARG A 46 -18.45 -3.63 10.32
CA ARG A 46 -19.77 -3.99 10.87
C ARG A 46 -19.83 -5.40 11.45
N ARG A 47 -19.17 -6.37 10.81
CA ARG A 47 -19.10 -7.76 11.30
C ARG A 47 -18.31 -7.88 12.61
N GLY A 48 -17.55 -6.84 12.97
CA GLY A 48 -16.64 -6.88 14.10
C GLY A 48 -15.40 -7.74 13.80
N ARG A 49 -14.41 -7.65 14.68
CA ARG A 49 -13.19 -8.47 14.55
C ARG A 49 -13.43 -9.82 15.20
N SER A 50 -13.22 -10.89 14.45
CA SER A 50 -13.26 -12.26 14.99
C SER A 50 -12.08 -12.55 15.93
N ARG A 51 -10.95 -11.85 15.74
CA ARG A 51 -9.76 -11.93 16.61
C ARG A 51 -9.10 -10.56 16.81
N PRO A 52 -8.56 -10.27 18.00
CA PRO A 52 -7.58 -9.19 18.15
C PRO A 52 -6.33 -9.50 17.32
N GLY A 53 -5.64 -8.46 16.83
CA GLY A 53 -4.44 -8.65 15.98
C GLY A 53 -4.23 -7.59 14.91
N TRP A 54 -3.15 -7.77 14.16
CA TRP A 54 -2.78 -6.95 13.00
C TRP A 54 -3.39 -7.54 11.73
N ARG A 55 -3.89 -6.67 10.85
CA ARG A 55 -4.37 -7.08 9.52
C ARG A 55 -3.80 -6.16 8.48
N VAL A 56 -3.35 -6.70 7.37
CA VAL A 56 -2.89 -5.90 6.22
C VAL A 56 -3.85 -6.10 5.06
N LEU A 57 -4.19 -5.01 4.42
CA LEU A 57 -5.03 -5.01 3.21
C LEU A 57 -4.44 -4.07 2.18
N LYS A 58 -4.87 -4.28 0.94
CA LYS A 58 -4.51 -3.42 -0.17
C LYS A 58 -5.74 -2.71 -0.72
N SER A 59 -5.60 -1.44 -1.05
CA SER A 59 -6.63 -0.69 -1.78
C SER A 59 -6.01 0.41 -2.65
N HIS A 60 -6.79 0.94 -3.58
CA HIS A 60 -6.38 2.12 -4.36
C HIS A 60 -7.33 3.30 -4.14
N GLU A 61 -8.60 3.02 -3.90
CA GLU A 61 -9.63 4.05 -3.76
C GLU A 61 -9.62 4.71 -2.39
N GLY A 62 -10.00 5.98 -2.35
CA GLY A 62 -10.34 6.64 -1.11
C GLY A 62 -11.73 6.22 -0.63
N HIS A 63 -11.91 6.06 0.69
CA HIS A 63 -13.21 5.73 1.27
C HIS A 63 -13.42 6.34 2.66
N ARG A 64 -14.65 6.68 3.02
CA ARG A 64 -14.96 7.25 4.35
C ARG A 64 -14.62 6.29 5.49
N GLY A 65 -14.78 4.99 5.29
CA GLY A 65 -14.44 3.96 6.26
C GLY A 65 -12.95 3.93 6.59
N PHE A 66 -12.09 4.05 5.57
CA PHE A 66 -10.64 4.17 5.77
C PHE A 66 -10.30 5.45 6.53
N ALA A 67 -10.84 6.59 6.12
CA ALA A 67 -10.61 7.86 6.80
C ALA A 67 -11.01 7.81 8.28
N LYS A 68 -12.17 7.21 8.60
CA LYS A 68 -12.63 7.03 9.97
C LYS A 68 -11.66 6.15 10.77
N ALA A 69 -11.21 5.02 10.21
CA ALA A 69 -10.28 4.13 10.89
C ALA A 69 -8.92 4.78 11.18
N LEU A 70 -8.40 5.60 10.24
CA LEU A 70 -7.18 6.38 10.44
C LEU A 70 -7.35 7.41 11.55
N ALA A 71 -8.44 8.18 11.53
CA ALA A 71 -8.73 9.21 12.53
C ALA A 71 -8.91 8.64 13.95
N GLU A 72 -9.44 7.42 14.07
CA GLU A 72 -9.63 6.73 15.34
C GLU A 72 -8.39 5.94 15.80
N GLY A 73 -7.26 6.01 15.08
CA GLY A 73 -6.04 5.25 15.40
C GLY A 73 -6.20 3.74 15.31
N ARG A 74 -7.25 3.26 14.64
CA ARG A 74 -7.50 1.82 14.41
C ARG A 74 -6.79 1.29 13.17
N ALA A 75 -6.33 2.19 12.32
CA ALA A 75 -5.57 1.89 11.13
C ALA A 75 -4.40 2.86 10.95
N MET A 76 -3.43 2.43 10.15
CA MET A 76 -2.42 3.30 9.54
C MET A 76 -2.38 3.04 8.04
N ALA A 77 -1.97 4.04 7.25
CA ALA A 77 -1.86 3.88 5.81
C ALA A 77 -0.40 3.99 5.35
N ILE A 78 -0.08 3.22 4.33
CA ILE A 78 1.22 3.17 3.69
C ILE A 78 0.98 3.50 2.23
N TYR A 79 1.54 4.62 1.77
CA TYR A 79 1.24 5.21 0.49
C TYR A 79 2.48 5.25 -0.41
N GLY A 80 2.44 4.47 -1.48
CA GLY A 80 3.41 4.56 -2.57
C GLY A 80 2.97 5.56 -3.64
N TYR A 81 3.87 6.48 -4.01
CA TYR A 81 3.68 7.39 -5.16
C TYR A 81 4.83 7.26 -6.16
N ARG A 82 4.55 7.62 -7.42
CA ARG A 82 5.47 7.51 -8.55
C ARG A 82 5.20 8.67 -9.51
N ASP A 83 6.18 9.04 -10.33
CA ASP A 83 5.92 9.95 -11.43
C ASP A 83 4.70 9.50 -12.28
N ILE A 84 3.74 10.41 -12.50
CA ILE A 84 2.50 10.08 -13.21
C ILE A 84 2.76 9.60 -14.64
N ARG A 85 3.82 10.09 -15.30
CA ARG A 85 4.18 9.70 -16.67
C ARG A 85 4.55 8.22 -16.73
N ASP A 86 5.34 7.78 -15.76
CA ASP A 86 5.71 6.37 -15.61
C ASP A 86 4.53 5.49 -15.22
N VAL A 87 3.66 5.98 -14.34
CA VAL A 87 2.44 5.26 -13.95
C VAL A 87 1.56 5.01 -15.18
N VAL A 88 1.35 6.05 -15.99
CA VAL A 88 0.56 5.98 -17.22
C VAL A 88 1.21 5.01 -18.20
N PHE A 89 2.52 5.13 -18.44
CA PHE A 89 3.26 4.20 -19.29
C PHE A 89 3.14 2.74 -18.81
N SER A 90 3.33 2.48 -17.50
CA SER A 90 3.17 1.15 -16.91
C SER A 90 1.74 0.62 -17.05
N LEU A 91 0.74 1.49 -16.95
CA LEU A 91 -0.66 1.12 -17.09
C LEU A 91 -1.02 0.78 -18.54
N MET A 92 -0.49 1.53 -19.52
CA MET A 92 -0.62 1.23 -20.94
C MET A 92 -0.12 -0.18 -21.24
N HIS A 93 1.08 -0.53 -20.75
CA HIS A 93 1.66 -1.87 -20.93
C HIS A 93 0.83 -2.95 -20.24
N LYS A 94 0.44 -2.73 -18.97
CA LYS A 94 -0.34 -3.72 -18.21
C LYS A 94 -1.70 -4.02 -18.86
N ARG A 95 -2.33 -3.03 -19.49
CA ARG A 95 -3.69 -3.16 -20.06
C ARG A 95 -3.71 -3.37 -21.56
N GLY A 96 -2.57 -3.27 -22.25
CA GLY A 96 -2.53 -3.23 -23.72
C GLY A 96 -3.35 -2.08 -24.30
N ALA A 97 -3.29 -0.90 -23.66
CA ALA A 97 -4.11 0.26 -24.00
C ALA A 97 -3.25 1.48 -24.38
N THR A 98 -3.76 2.34 -25.27
CA THR A 98 -3.12 3.62 -25.60
C THR A 98 -3.37 4.68 -24.54
N PHE A 99 -2.60 5.76 -24.59
CA PHE A 99 -2.81 6.93 -23.72
C PHE A 99 -4.23 7.49 -23.84
N GLU A 100 -4.72 7.68 -25.06
CA GLU A 100 -6.04 8.25 -25.35
C GLU A 100 -7.16 7.36 -24.78
N GLN A 101 -7.00 6.04 -24.87
CA GLN A 101 -7.95 5.10 -24.28
C GLN A 101 -7.99 5.23 -22.76
N LEU A 102 -6.83 5.28 -22.09
CA LEU A 102 -6.77 5.47 -20.64
C LEU A 102 -7.35 6.83 -20.20
N LEU A 103 -7.08 7.88 -20.98
CA LEU A 103 -7.62 9.21 -20.72
C LEU A 103 -9.15 9.23 -20.84
N ARG A 104 -9.71 8.68 -21.93
CA ARG A 104 -11.17 8.59 -22.17
C ARG A 104 -11.88 7.74 -21.12
N GLN A 105 -11.24 6.69 -20.63
CA GLN A 105 -11.76 5.86 -19.53
C GLN A 105 -11.70 6.55 -18.16
N GLY A 106 -11.09 7.73 -18.06
CA GLY A 106 -10.96 8.45 -16.79
C GLY A 106 -9.91 7.87 -15.84
N MET A 107 -9.11 6.88 -16.27
CA MET A 107 -8.14 6.20 -15.39
C MET A 107 -7.08 7.16 -14.84
N ILE A 108 -6.60 8.09 -15.67
CA ILE A 108 -5.61 9.11 -15.27
C ILE A 108 -6.20 10.03 -14.20
N HIS A 109 -7.46 10.46 -14.37
CA HIS A 109 -8.15 11.27 -13.38
C HIS A 109 -8.34 10.51 -12.06
N GLN A 110 -8.74 9.23 -12.13
CA GLN A 110 -8.88 8.40 -10.94
C GLN A 110 -7.57 8.24 -10.17
N ILE A 111 -6.44 8.10 -10.89
CA ILE A 111 -5.10 8.06 -10.30
C ILE A 111 -4.83 9.35 -9.51
N LEU A 112 -5.08 10.52 -10.10
CA LEU A 112 -4.85 11.82 -9.46
C LEU A 112 -5.80 12.06 -8.27
N VAL A 113 -7.05 11.61 -8.36
CA VAL A 113 -8.00 11.65 -7.25
C VAL A 113 -7.52 10.80 -6.08
N ASN A 114 -7.03 9.58 -6.36
CA ASN A 114 -6.50 8.70 -5.33
C ASN A 114 -5.24 9.28 -4.69
N ASP A 115 -4.31 9.82 -5.49
CA ASP A 115 -3.11 10.49 -5.00
C ASP A 115 -3.45 11.67 -4.08
N ARG A 116 -4.33 12.57 -4.54
CA ARG A 116 -4.80 13.69 -3.73
C ARG A 116 -5.50 13.25 -2.45
N TYR A 117 -6.24 12.14 -2.49
CA TYR A 117 -6.91 11.61 -1.31
C TYR A 117 -5.89 11.15 -0.28
N TRP A 118 -4.93 10.30 -0.66
CA TRP A 118 -4.00 9.65 0.28
C TRP A 118 -2.89 10.58 0.75
N SER A 119 -2.32 11.40 -0.13
CA SER A 119 -1.26 12.38 0.22
C SER A 119 -1.68 13.42 1.26
N LYS A 120 -3.00 13.61 1.46
CA LYS A 120 -3.55 14.60 2.40
C LYS A 120 -4.09 13.98 3.69
N ARG A 121 -4.01 12.65 3.86
CA ARG A 121 -4.48 12.02 5.10
C ARG A 121 -3.42 12.13 6.20
N PRO A 122 -3.85 12.30 7.46
CA PRO A 122 -2.94 12.09 8.60
C PRO A 122 -2.58 10.61 8.72
N CYS A 123 -1.49 10.32 9.44
CA CYS A 123 -1.05 8.95 9.76
C CYS A 123 -0.78 8.08 8.52
N VAL A 124 -0.17 8.69 7.49
CA VAL A 124 0.24 8.02 6.26
C VAL A 124 1.76 8.04 6.15
N LEU A 125 2.39 6.87 6.19
CA LEU A 125 3.78 6.75 5.74
C LEU A 125 3.79 6.85 4.22
N THR A 126 4.59 7.75 3.66
CA THR A 126 4.65 7.99 2.22
C THR A 126 6.03 7.62 1.69
N GLN A 127 6.08 6.69 0.74
CA GLN A 127 7.32 6.25 0.12
C GLN A 127 7.31 6.52 -1.38
N ARG A 128 8.44 7.01 -1.89
CA ARG A 128 8.63 7.30 -3.31
C ARG A 128 9.08 6.05 -4.04
N TYR A 129 8.40 5.69 -5.12
CA TYR A 129 8.71 4.52 -5.94
C TYR A 129 10.17 4.47 -6.37
N GLU A 130 10.69 5.58 -6.89
CA GLU A 130 12.06 5.63 -7.42
C GLU A 130 13.11 5.36 -6.35
N VAL A 131 12.84 5.73 -5.09
CA VAL A 131 13.75 5.46 -3.95
C VAL A 131 13.65 3.99 -3.52
N MET A 132 12.44 3.45 -3.40
CA MET A 132 12.23 2.06 -2.99
C MET A 132 12.83 1.05 -3.96
N ILE A 133 12.86 1.34 -5.26
CA ILE A 133 13.49 0.43 -6.24
C ILE A 133 15.02 0.51 -6.21
N THR A 134 15.60 1.66 -5.83
CA THR A 134 17.06 1.83 -5.76
C THR A 134 17.64 1.32 -4.45
N ASP A 135 16.87 1.40 -3.36
CA ASP A 135 17.25 0.93 -2.04
C ASP A 135 16.05 0.25 -1.35
N PRO A 136 15.73 -0.99 -1.74
CA PRO A 136 14.60 -1.71 -1.17
C PRO A 136 14.82 -2.08 0.30
N VAL A 137 16.08 -2.19 0.75
CA VAL A 137 16.41 -2.50 2.16
C VAL A 137 16.02 -1.33 3.06
N ALA A 138 16.41 -0.10 2.69
CA ALA A 138 15.95 1.09 3.41
C ALA A 138 14.41 1.20 3.40
N GLY A 139 13.78 0.84 2.28
CA GLY A 139 12.33 0.78 2.18
C GLY A 139 11.69 -0.18 3.19
N VAL A 140 12.24 -1.39 3.35
CA VAL A 140 11.79 -2.37 4.36
C VAL A 140 12.00 -1.85 5.77
N MET A 141 13.16 -1.23 6.06
CA MET A 141 13.46 -0.67 7.37
C MET A 141 12.48 0.45 7.77
N GLU A 142 12.11 1.33 6.83
CA GLU A 142 11.13 2.38 7.07
C GLU A 142 9.73 1.79 7.36
N LEU A 143 9.34 0.74 6.64
CA LEU A 143 8.08 0.02 6.89
C LEU A 143 8.09 -0.64 8.27
N ALA A 144 9.18 -1.32 8.66
CA ALA A 144 9.32 -1.94 9.97
C ALA A 144 9.27 -0.90 11.10
N SER A 145 9.94 0.24 10.92
CA SER A 145 9.90 1.35 11.88
C SER A 145 8.48 1.90 12.04
N ALA A 146 7.71 2.05 10.96
CA ALA A 146 6.32 2.48 11.06
C ALA A 146 5.44 1.46 11.82
N LEU A 147 5.76 0.17 11.71
CA LEU A 147 5.06 -0.90 12.43
C LEU A 147 5.56 -1.09 13.88
N ASP A 148 6.50 -0.26 14.34
CA ASP A 148 7.17 -0.41 15.64
C ASP A 148 7.77 -1.83 15.79
N LEU A 149 8.50 -2.25 14.76
CA LEU A 149 9.23 -3.51 14.70
C LEU A 149 10.74 -3.22 14.67
N ALA A 150 11.46 -3.83 15.61
CA ALA A 150 12.91 -3.87 15.59
C ALA A 150 13.36 -5.07 14.76
N ILE A 151 13.82 -4.81 13.53
CA ILE A 151 14.43 -5.82 12.66
C ILE A 151 15.90 -5.47 12.41
N SER A 152 16.69 -6.48 12.04
CA SER A 152 18.09 -6.27 11.66
C SER A 152 18.24 -5.89 10.19
N ASP A 153 19.36 -5.28 9.81
CA ASP A 153 19.69 -5.00 8.40
C ASP A 153 19.72 -6.30 7.56
N ALA A 154 20.17 -7.41 8.15
CA ALA A 154 20.21 -8.71 7.48
C ALA A 154 18.80 -9.23 7.17
N GLU A 155 17.86 -9.08 8.11
CA GLU A 155 16.46 -9.45 7.91
C GLU A 155 15.78 -8.53 6.88
N ALA A 156 16.05 -7.22 6.95
CA ALA A 156 15.54 -6.28 5.95
C ALA A 156 16.03 -6.61 4.54
N ALA A 157 17.30 -7.01 4.41
CA ALA A 157 17.88 -7.47 3.14
C ALA A 157 17.25 -8.78 2.65
N GLU A 158 16.98 -9.74 3.53
CA GLU A 158 16.30 -11.00 3.22
C GLU A 158 14.89 -10.74 2.66
N VAL A 159 14.09 -9.95 3.37
CA VAL A 159 12.72 -9.59 2.97
C VAL A 159 12.72 -8.78 1.67
N ALA A 160 13.65 -7.82 1.53
CA ALA A 160 13.80 -7.05 0.30
C ALA A 160 14.10 -7.97 -0.89
N ALA A 161 15.00 -8.95 -0.72
CA ALA A 161 15.37 -9.89 -1.77
C ALA A 161 14.24 -10.84 -2.16
N GLU A 162 13.39 -11.24 -1.21
CA GLU A 162 12.24 -12.12 -1.47
C GLU A 162 11.19 -11.45 -2.37
N TYR A 163 10.90 -10.16 -2.16
CA TYR A 163 9.80 -9.47 -2.84
C TYR A 163 10.22 -8.52 -3.95
N SER A 164 11.51 -8.21 -4.08
CA SER A 164 12.02 -7.41 -5.19
C SER A 164 12.13 -8.25 -6.45
N PHE A 165 11.89 -7.64 -7.61
CA PHE A 165 12.16 -8.29 -8.88
C PHE A 165 13.66 -8.58 -8.99
N GLN A 166 14.03 -9.83 -9.26
CA GLN A 166 15.37 -10.16 -9.72
C GLN A 166 15.56 -9.48 -11.09
N THR A 167 16.64 -8.70 -11.20
CA THR A 167 17.09 -8.13 -12.47
C THR A 167 17.94 -9.12 -13.22
#